data_AF-A0A7V5TZX7-F1
#
_entry.id   AF-A0A7V5TZX7-F1
#
_cell.length_a   1.000
_cell.length_b   1.000
_cell.length_c   1.000
_cell.angle_alpha   90.00
_cell.angle_beta   90.00
_cell.angle_gamma   90.00
#
_symmetry.space_group_name_H-M   'P 1'
#
loop_
_entity.id
_entity.type
_entity.pdbx_description
1 polymer ?
#
loop_
_entity_poly.entity_id
_entity_poly.type
_entity_poly.pdbx_seq_one_letter_code
_entity_poly.pdbx_strand_id
1 'polypeptide(L)'
;MEKVAKNEIRADLLKKAKQELVQEFRDDSKFEFEELECLVNADLISKLDYKDVLKYVLNAKTPGNIEVLKIPGNRNELIFRLMTAEKPFALIKIGDISGWLKDKLEGYEINESFENESYFRRINRDDSDINILMGSRSFYEGWDSNRPNVLLFVNIGVGKDAKKFVLQSVGRGVRIEPQKNMRKRLQNLLNAKKVKELLFEKVKNLILPIESLFVFGTNAENLKEIIATLKAEKQDKNLGDVFILNPEVQKHPLLIPVYKNSERIFAEEKDPQKYPVSRKDFDITSQFYEFLGDKVAVAKYDCEVKVLKKTKESFAEKERYYDFGEKNSLFEPEITLDRIFDYLGVKSKEFEKFKELENEIVHFKKVRFSDGEKYEEIKKKIEEVRHFPERQKELDKQYGKIPRKEFERQMTLFEQAGNFEMKNQKIRIKYLANHYYLPVIVSETEKIDYLNHIINVDSEIRFIEQLEEYLAKPNNIFTQFDWWMFSKLDQTLDEVLIPYYNPKENRIASFKPDFIFWAQKGRRYLVLFVDPKGTEHADGYRKIDGYSRIFEIGERKESRDFSCSGFVINTKLLLKPRRGIAEVLDNYKKYWFDNFKDFEEKIKATAFTEKLD
;
A
#
# COMPACT_ATOMS: atom_id res chain seq x y z
N MET A 1 -7.88 7.31 -36.48
CA MET A 1 -7.95 5.85 -36.31
C MET A 1 -8.47 5.16 -37.56
N GLU A 2 -9.65 5.54 -38.08
CA GLU A 2 -10.23 4.96 -39.31
C GLU A 2 -9.23 4.79 -40.47
N LYS A 3 -8.54 5.87 -40.87
CA LYS A 3 -7.51 5.81 -41.93
C LYS A 3 -6.38 4.82 -41.63
N VAL A 4 -5.99 4.69 -40.36
CA VAL A 4 -4.95 3.71 -39.94
C VAL A 4 -5.50 2.30 -40.06
N ALA A 5 -6.75 2.05 -39.65
CA ALA A 5 -7.38 0.73 -39.76
C ALA A 5 -7.51 0.23 -41.21
N LYS A 6 -7.76 1.15 -42.16
CA LYS A 6 -7.87 0.84 -43.60
C LYS A 6 -6.55 0.85 -44.37
N ASN A 7 -5.45 1.19 -43.71
CA ASN A 7 -4.16 1.47 -44.34
C ASN A 7 -4.21 2.64 -45.37
N GLU A 8 -5.11 3.59 -45.16
CA GLU A 8 -5.27 4.82 -45.96
C GLU A 8 -4.44 5.97 -45.37
N ILE A 9 -3.23 5.64 -44.91
CA ILE A 9 -2.29 6.59 -44.33
C ILE A 9 -1.19 6.95 -45.33
N ARG A 10 -0.57 8.12 -45.14
CA ARG A 10 0.62 8.49 -45.93
C ARG A 10 1.73 7.47 -45.65
N ALA A 11 2.43 7.04 -46.70
CA ALA A 11 3.49 6.04 -46.60
C ALA A 11 4.64 6.45 -45.65
N ASP A 12 4.87 7.75 -45.49
CA ASP A 12 5.92 8.29 -44.62
C ASP A 12 5.48 8.50 -43.16
N LEU A 13 4.18 8.39 -42.85
CA LEU A 13 3.63 8.73 -41.53
C LEU A 13 4.28 7.90 -40.41
N LEU A 14 4.32 6.57 -40.57
CA LEU A 14 4.88 5.69 -39.55
C LEU A 14 6.40 5.89 -39.42
N LYS A 15 7.09 6.16 -40.54
CA LYS A 15 8.53 6.45 -40.53
C LYS A 15 8.83 7.72 -39.74
N LYS A 16 8.07 8.79 -39.98
CA LYS A 16 8.21 10.07 -39.27
C LYS A 16 7.91 9.93 -37.78
N ALA A 17 6.80 9.28 -37.43
CA ALA A 17 6.45 9.04 -36.02
C ALA A 17 7.54 8.26 -35.26
N LYS A 18 8.14 7.24 -35.89
CA LYS A 18 9.27 6.50 -35.30
C LYS A 18 10.50 7.39 -35.07
N GLN A 19 10.82 8.25 -36.05
CA GLN A 19 11.97 9.16 -35.95
C GLN A 19 11.76 10.22 -34.85
N GLU A 20 10.57 10.81 -34.79
CA GLU A 20 10.17 11.77 -33.75
C GLU A 20 10.29 11.15 -32.36
N LEU A 21 9.73 9.94 -32.17
CA LEU A 21 9.77 9.24 -30.89
C LEU A 21 11.22 8.91 -30.46
N VAL A 22 12.06 8.43 -31.38
CA VAL A 22 13.47 8.15 -31.10
C VAL A 22 14.24 9.41 -30.75
N GLN A 23 13.95 10.53 -31.43
CA GLN A 23 14.61 11.81 -31.16
C GLN A 23 14.21 12.35 -29.79
N GLU A 24 12.92 12.31 -29.44
CA GLU A 24 12.40 12.78 -28.16
C GLU A 24 13.06 12.06 -26.97
N PHE A 25 13.12 10.73 -26.99
CA PHE A 25 13.79 9.95 -25.93
C PHE A 25 15.32 10.11 -25.88
N ARG A 26 15.94 10.63 -26.95
CA ARG A 26 17.38 10.96 -26.96
C ARG A 26 17.65 12.34 -26.37
N ASP A 27 16.80 13.31 -26.68
CA ASP A 27 16.97 14.69 -26.27
C ASP A 27 16.50 14.92 -24.82
N ASP A 28 15.43 14.26 -24.41
CA ASP A 28 14.88 14.36 -23.05
C ASP A 28 14.43 13.00 -22.51
N SER A 29 15.35 12.33 -21.81
CA SER A 29 15.09 11.02 -21.20
C SER A 29 14.67 11.11 -19.73
N LYS A 30 14.60 12.32 -19.15
CA LYS A 30 14.38 12.47 -17.71
C LYS A 30 12.90 12.39 -17.36
N PHE A 31 12.59 11.74 -16.25
CA PHE A 31 11.23 11.79 -15.72
C PHE A 31 10.90 13.17 -15.17
N GLU A 32 9.68 13.63 -15.44
CA GLU A 32 9.21 14.94 -14.95
C GLU A 32 9.09 15.04 -13.42
N PHE A 33 8.96 13.91 -12.74
CA PHE A 33 8.71 13.83 -11.29
C PHE A 33 9.70 12.96 -10.51
N GLU A 34 10.69 12.38 -11.19
CA GLU A 34 11.62 11.44 -10.58
C GLU A 34 13.03 11.74 -11.07
N GLU A 35 14.02 11.59 -10.20
CA GLU A 35 15.44 11.73 -10.54
C GLU A 35 15.97 10.46 -11.21
N LEU A 36 15.25 9.99 -12.24
CA LEU A 36 15.55 8.80 -13.02
C LEU A 36 15.53 9.14 -14.52
N GLU A 37 16.11 8.25 -15.32
CA GLU A 37 16.10 8.34 -16.78
C GLU A 37 15.32 7.15 -17.38
N CYS A 38 14.38 7.46 -18.28
CA CYS A 38 13.62 6.50 -19.04
C CYS A 38 14.37 6.15 -20.32
N LEU A 39 15.12 5.05 -20.29
CA LEU A 39 15.83 4.55 -21.46
C LEU A 39 14.92 3.65 -22.29
N VAL A 40 14.60 4.10 -23.51
CA VAL A 40 13.83 3.31 -24.48
C VAL A 40 14.77 2.80 -25.59
N ASN A 41 14.62 1.53 -25.95
CA ASN A 41 15.45 0.92 -26.98
C ASN A 41 15.02 1.41 -28.39
N ALA A 42 15.83 2.28 -28.98
CA ALA A 42 15.59 2.86 -30.31
C ALA A 42 15.54 1.82 -31.44
N ASP A 43 16.26 0.69 -31.31
CA ASP A 43 16.24 -0.39 -32.30
C ASP A 43 14.90 -1.10 -32.30
N LEU A 44 14.27 -1.27 -31.13
CA LEU A 44 12.92 -1.83 -31.04
C LEU A 44 11.91 -0.92 -31.75
N ILE A 45 11.96 0.39 -31.48
CA ILE A 45 11.07 1.37 -32.14
C ILE A 45 11.27 1.30 -33.66
N SER A 46 12.51 1.30 -34.11
CA SER A 46 12.85 1.36 -35.54
C SER A 46 12.32 0.15 -36.32
N LYS A 47 12.27 -1.03 -35.68
CA LYS A 47 11.77 -2.29 -36.24
C LYS A 47 10.24 -2.35 -36.35
N LEU A 48 9.50 -1.52 -35.63
CA LEU A 48 8.03 -1.53 -35.68
C LEU A 48 7.54 -1.24 -37.10
N ASP A 49 6.61 -2.06 -37.55
CA ASP A 49 5.93 -1.88 -38.82
C ASP A 49 4.42 -1.67 -38.65
N TYR A 50 3.72 -1.52 -39.78
CA TYR A 50 2.28 -1.31 -39.76
C TYR A 50 1.50 -2.56 -39.30
N LYS A 51 2.02 -3.77 -39.54
CA LYS A 51 1.42 -5.01 -39.06
C LYS A 51 1.51 -5.12 -37.54
N ASP A 52 2.56 -4.59 -36.93
CA ASP A 52 2.64 -4.49 -35.47
C ASP A 52 1.53 -3.59 -34.91
N VAL A 53 1.24 -2.46 -35.56
CA VAL A 53 0.11 -1.58 -35.16
C VAL A 53 -1.22 -2.32 -35.26
N LEU A 54 -1.45 -3.04 -36.37
CA LEU A 54 -2.66 -3.85 -36.53
C LEU A 54 -2.78 -4.89 -35.42
N LYS A 55 -1.70 -5.61 -35.13
CA LYS A 55 -1.68 -6.71 -34.17
C LYS A 55 -1.82 -6.24 -32.73
N TYR A 56 -1.00 -5.29 -32.30
CA TYR A 56 -0.87 -4.92 -30.88
C TYR A 56 -1.83 -3.80 -30.46
N VAL A 57 -2.35 -3.00 -31.41
CA VAL A 57 -3.28 -1.91 -31.10
C VAL A 57 -4.69 -2.24 -31.55
N LEU A 58 -4.86 -2.79 -32.75
CA LEU A 58 -6.18 -3.01 -33.37
C LEU A 58 -6.68 -4.47 -33.30
N ASN A 59 -5.92 -5.36 -32.65
CA ASN A 59 -6.22 -6.80 -32.51
C ASN A 59 -6.49 -7.52 -33.85
N ALA A 60 -5.89 -7.04 -34.94
CA ALA A 60 -6.14 -7.51 -36.30
C ALA A 60 -4.86 -7.99 -37.00
N LYS A 61 -5.01 -8.89 -37.98
CA LYS A 61 -3.91 -9.33 -38.86
C LYS A 61 -3.84 -8.55 -40.18
N THR A 62 -4.98 -8.02 -40.62
CA THR A 62 -5.12 -7.32 -41.90
C THR A 62 -5.96 -6.04 -41.72
N PRO A 63 -5.74 -5.02 -42.58
CA PRO A 63 -6.56 -3.81 -42.59
C PRO A 63 -8.05 -4.11 -42.82
N GLY A 64 -8.92 -3.25 -42.33
CA GLY A 64 -10.37 -3.39 -42.49
C GLY A 64 -11.15 -2.16 -42.02
N ASN A 65 -12.44 -2.17 -42.31
CA ASN A 65 -13.37 -1.19 -41.77
C ASN A 65 -13.58 -1.44 -40.26
N ILE A 66 -13.88 -0.36 -39.54
CA ILE A 66 -14.27 -0.44 -38.13
C ILE A 66 -15.78 -0.59 -38.06
N GLU A 67 -16.23 -1.59 -37.31
CA GLU A 67 -17.62 -1.71 -36.88
C GLU A 67 -17.77 -1.28 -35.42
N VAL A 68 -18.99 -0.90 -35.06
CA VAL A 68 -19.37 -0.47 -33.71
C VAL A 68 -20.36 -1.45 -33.14
N LEU A 69 -20.01 -2.07 -32.01
CA LEU A 69 -20.89 -2.98 -31.29
C LEU A 69 -21.56 -2.22 -30.12
N LYS A 70 -22.87 -2.35 -29.99
CA LYS A 70 -23.64 -1.90 -28.83
C LYS A 70 -24.08 -3.10 -27.99
N ILE A 71 -24.03 -2.97 -26.67
CA ILE A 71 -24.57 -3.98 -25.76
C ILE A 71 -26.07 -3.70 -25.58
N PRO A 72 -26.96 -4.68 -25.79
CA PRO A 72 -28.39 -4.51 -25.56
C PRO A 72 -28.68 -3.94 -24.16
N GLY A 73 -29.46 -2.85 -24.09
CA GLY A 73 -29.82 -2.19 -22.84
C GLY A 73 -28.74 -1.31 -22.20
N ASN A 74 -27.49 -1.33 -22.67
CA ASN A 74 -26.44 -0.43 -22.20
C ASN A 74 -26.43 0.86 -23.02
N ARG A 75 -26.57 2.01 -22.34
CA ARG A 75 -26.56 3.35 -22.97
C ARG A 75 -25.27 4.13 -22.75
N ASN A 76 -24.27 3.50 -22.16
CA ASN A 76 -23.05 4.19 -21.73
C ASN A 76 -21.80 3.71 -22.47
N GLU A 77 -21.89 2.64 -23.26
CA GLU A 77 -20.72 1.97 -23.86
C GLU A 77 -20.88 1.78 -25.37
N LEU A 78 -19.79 2.06 -26.11
CA LEU A 78 -19.64 1.73 -27.53
C LEU A 78 -18.33 0.98 -27.73
N ILE A 79 -18.40 -0.20 -28.34
CA ILE A 79 -17.26 -1.07 -28.55
C ILE A 79 -16.86 -0.99 -30.02
N PHE A 80 -15.56 -0.93 -30.31
CA PHE A 80 -15.04 -0.83 -31.67
C PHE A 80 -14.21 -2.05 -31.99
N ARG A 81 -14.48 -2.64 -33.15
CA ARG A 81 -13.81 -3.84 -33.68
C ARG A 81 -13.48 -3.62 -35.16
N LEU A 82 -12.38 -4.19 -35.64
CA LEU A 82 -12.14 -4.29 -37.09
C LEU A 82 -12.94 -5.48 -37.62
N MET A 83 -13.61 -5.33 -38.77
CA MET A 83 -14.35 -6.45 -39.39
C MET A 83 -13.45 -7.64 -39.77
N THR A 84 -12.13 -7.42 -39.82
CA THR A 84 -11.11 -8.44 -40.06
C THR A 84 -10.55 -9.08 -38.78
N ALA A 85 -11.11 -8.73 -37.61
CA ALA A 85 -10.67 -9.19 -36.30
C ALA A 85 -11.83 -9.84 -35.53
N GLU A 86 -11.51 -10.87 -34.75
CA GLU A 86 -12.49 -11.51 -33.86
C GLU A 86 -12.75 -10.66 -32.61
N LYS A 87 -11.70 -10.00 -32.11
CA LYS A 87 -11.67 -9.30 -30.83
C LYS A 87 -11.79 -7.78 -30.99
N PRO A 88 -12.55 -7.09 -30.13
CA PRO A 88 -12.61 -5.63 -30.12
C PRO A 88 -11.27 -5.04 -29.66
N PHE A 89 -11.00 -3.80 -30.02
CA PHE A 89 -9.75 -3.12 -29.67
C PHE A 89 -9.95 -1.82 -28.90
N ALA A 90 -11.13 -1.19 -29.01
CA ALA A 90 -11.41 0.08 -28.34
C ALA A 90 -12.80 0.14 -27.71
N LEU A 91 -12.91 0.96 -26.67
CA LEU A 91 -14.14 1.18 -25.91
C LEU A 91 -14.32 2.68 -25.64
N ILE A 92 -15.52 3.20 -25.92
CA ILE A 92 -15.97 4.49 -25.41
C ILE A 92 -16.87 4.27 -24.18
N LYS A 93 -16.60 4.99 -23.09
CA LYS A 93 -17.44 5.06 -21.88
C LYS A 93 -17.90 6.49 -21.61
N ILE A 94 -19.18 6.78 -21.82
CA ILE A 94 -19.78 8.11 -21.66
C ILE A 94 -21.18 8.04 -21.03
N GLY A 95 -21.75 9.20 -20.68
CA GLY A 95 -23.06 9.28 -20.01
C GLY A 95 -24.24 8.84 -20.87
N ASP A 96 -24.25 9.16 -22.16
CA ASP A 96 -25.28 8.69 -23.09
C ASP A 96 -24.69 8.58 -24.51
N ILE A 97 -24.82 7.38 -25.10
CA ILE A 97 -24.33 7.06 -26.45
C ILE A 97 -25.34 7.40 -27.55
N SER A 98 -26.59 7.69 -27.20
CA SER A 98 -27.69 7.84 -28.17
C SER A 98 -27.42 8.93 -29.21
N GLY A 99 -26.90 10.09 -28.78
CA GLY A 99 -26.51 11.17 -29.69
C GLY A 99 -25.27 10.83 -30.53
N TRP A 100 -24.34 10.03 -30.01
CA TRP A 100 -23.15 9.60 -30.75
C TRP A 100 -23.49 8.67 -31.91
N LEU A 101 -24.40 7.72 -31.67
CA LEU A 101 -24.88 6.79 -32.70
C LEU A 101 -25.55 7.52 -33.86
N LYS A 102 -26.26 8.62 -33.58
CA LYS A 102 -26.98 9.39 -34.58
C LYS A 102 -26.09 10.39 -35.32
N ASP A 103 -25.27 11.14 -34.58
CA ASP A 103 -24.64 12.36 -35.10
C ASP A 103 -23.13 12.23 -35.37
N LYS A 104 -22.46 11.22 -34.79
CA LYS A 104 -20.98 11.08 -34.83
C LYS A 104 -20.50 9.80 -35.49
N LEU A 105 -21.32 8.76 -35.48
CA LEU A 105 -21.01 7.46 -36.07
C LEU A 105 -21.80 7.20 -37.37
N GLU A 106 -22.26 8.26 -38.02
CA GLU A 106 -22.86 8.19 -39.34
C GLU A 106 -21.85 7.57 -40.33
N GLY A 107 -22.28 6.50 -41.02
CA GLY A 107 -21.44 5.75 -41.96
C GLY A 107 -20.65 4.57 -41.36
N TYR A 108 -20.71 4.34 -40.06
CA TYR A 108 -20.18 3.11 -39.44
C TYR A 108 -21.22 2.00 -39.44
N GLU A 109 -20.77 0.75 -39.56
CA GLU A 109 -21.63 -0.42 -39.36
C GLU A 109 -21.89 -0.59 -37.86
N ILE A 110 -23.16 -0.52 -37.45
CA ILE A 110 -23.56 -0.63 -36.05
C ILE A 110 -24.26 -1.98 -35.84
N ASN A 111 -23.65 -2.84 -35.04
CA ASN A 111 -24.14 -4.18 -34.72
C ASN A 111 -24.47 -4.31 -33.22
N GLU A 112 -25.29 -5.30 -32.87
CA GLU A 112 -25.53 -5.69 -31.47
C GLU A 112 -24.54 -6.77 -31.05
N SER A 113 -23.91 -6.57 -29.90
CA SER A 113 -23.07 -7.57 -29.26
C SER A 113 -23.94 -8.72 -28.75
N PHE A 114 -23.50 -9.96 -28.98
CA PHE A 114 -24.09 -11.15 -28.37
C PHE A 114 -23.78 -11.25 -26.86
N GLU A 115 -22.76 -10.52 -26.39
CA GLU A 115 -22.43 -10.42 -24.98
C GLU A 115 -23.27 -9.34 -24.29
N ASN A 116 -23.90 -9.71 -23.17
CA ASN A 116 -24.70 -8.81 -22.34
C ASN A 116 -23.90 -8.15 -21.19
N GLU A 117 -22.60 -8.45 -21.08
CA GLU A 117 -21.75 -7.92 -20.03
C GLU A 117 -21.05 -6.61 -20.44
N SER A 118 -20.85 -5.71 -19.46
CA SER A 118 -20.10 -4.47 -19.66
C SER A 118 -18.61 -4.74 -19.87
N TYR A 119 -18.08 -4.27 -21.00
CA TYR A 119 -16.64 -4.30 -21.28
C TYR A 119 -15.87 -3.40 -20.31
N PHE A 120 -16.46 -2.27 -19.91
CA PHE A 120 -15.84 -1.36 -18.95
C PHE A 120 -15.66 -2.03 -17.58
N ARG A 121 -16.63 -2.80 -17.09
CA ARG A 121 -16.52 -3.53 -15.80
C ARG A 121 -15.40 -4.57 -15.81
N ARG A 122 -15.11 -5.16 -16.98
CA ARG A 122 -14.06 -6.17 -17.16
C ARG A 122 -12.71 -5.59 -17.56
N ILE A 123 -12.58 -4.26 -17.66
CA ILE A 123 -11.38 -3.62 -18.23
C ILE A 123 -10.08 -3.98 -17.50
N ASN A 124 -10.13 -4.34 -16.23
CA ASN A 124 -8.94 -4.70 -15.44
C ASN A 124 -8.69 -6.21 -15.35
N ARG A 125 -9.54 -7.04 -15.97
CA ARG A 125 -9.32 -8.48 -16.00
C ARG A 125 -8.21 -8.82 -16.99
N ASP A 126 -7.53 -9.94 -16.71
CA ASP A 126 -6.39 -10.42 -17.50
C ASP A 126 -6.79 -10.81 -18.94
N ASP A 127 -8.08 -11.08 -19.18
CA ASP A 127 -8.68 -11.46 -20.47
C ASP A 127 -9.28 -10.26 -21.25
N SER A 128 -9.09 -9.02 -20.79
CA SER A 128 -9.62 -7.84 -21.49
C SER A 128 -8.86 -7.53 -22.78
N ASP A 129 -9.56 -7.59 -23.91
CA ASP A 129 -8.98 -7.30 -25.24
C ASP A 129 -8.87 -5.80 -25.58
N ILE A 130 -9.46 -4.91 -24.77
CA ILE A 130 -9.50 -3.47 -25.06
C ILE A 130 -8.11 -2.85 -24.88
N ASN A 131 -7.56 -2.24 -25.93
CA ASN A 131 -6.29 -1.52 -25.93
C ASN A 131 -6.47 -0.01 -25.80
N ILE A 132 -7.56 0.54 -26.34
CA ILE A 132 -7.84 1.98 -26.32
C ILE A 132 -9.14 2.24 -25.57
N LEU A 133 -9.05 2.99 -24.48
CA LEU A 133 -10.19 3.42 -23.68
C LEU A 133 -10.40 4.93 -23.86
N MET A 134 -11.61 5.30 -24.26
CA MET A 134 -12.01 6.69 -24.50
C MET A 134 -13.20 7.05 -23.61
N GLY A 135 -13.25 8.28 -23.12
CA GLY A 135 -14.28 8.69 -22.18
C GLY A 135 -14.07 10.10 -21.69
N SER A 136 -15.01 10.57 -20.86
CA SER A 136 -14.98 11.90 -20.27
C SER A 136 -15.00 11.82 -18.75
N ARG A 137 -16.18 11.88 -18.14
CA ARG A 137 -16.33 11.96 -16.69
C ARG A 137 -16.09 10.64 -15.96
N SER A 138 -16.22 9.52 -16.66
CA SER A 138 -16.10 8.19 -16.06
C SER A 138 -14.70 7.87 -15.51
N PHE A 139 -13.65 8.59 -15.95
CA PHE A 139 -12.27 8.35 -15.51
C PHE A 139 -11.91 8.97 -14.16
N TYR A 140 -12.69 9.91 -13.63
CA TYR A 140 -12.40 10.53 -12.34
C TYR A 140 -13.26 10.01 -11.17
N GLU A 141 -14.42 9.40 -11.45
CA GLU A 141 -15.36 8.89 -10.44
C GLU A 141 -15.28 7.37 -10.21
N GLY A 142 -15.02 6.56 -11.24
CA GLY A 142 -15.31 5.12 -11.19
C GLY A 142 -14.25 4.19 -11.79
N TRP A 143 -12.99 4.62 -11.87
CA TRP A 143 -11.94 3.86 -12.56
C TRP A 143 -10.58 3.94 -11.84
N ASP A 144 -9.94 2.79 -11.60
CA ASP A 144 -8.56 2.64 -11.14
C ASP A 144 -7.96 1.48 -11.94
N SER A 145 -6.85 1.69 -12.66
CA SER A 145 -6.29 0.68 -13.55
C SER A 145 -4.77 0.77 -13.66
N ASN A 146 -4.10 -0.37 -13.54
CA ASN A 146 -2.65 -0.50 -13.77
C ASN A 146 -2.28 -0.73 -15.25
N ARG A 147 -3.27 -0.82 -16.15
CA ARG A 147 -3.08 -1.09 -17.59
C ARG A 147 -2.60 0.11 -18.42
N PRO A 148 -3.04 1.36 -18.17
CA PRO A 148 -2.67 2.50 -19.00
C PRO A 148 -1.16 2.71 -18.99
N ASN A 149 -0.58 2.71 -20.18
CA ASN A 149 0.80 3.20 -20.41
C ASN A 149 0.80 4.60 -21.04
N VAL A 150 -0.30 5.01 -21.67
CA VAL A 150 -0.46 6.32 -22.31
C VAL A 150 -1.77 6.95 -21.87
N LEU A 151 -1.72 8.23 -21.46
CA LEU A 151 -2.90 9.08 -21.30
C LEU A 151 -2.82 10.22 -22.30
N LEU A 152 -3.81 10.31 -23.18
CA LEU A 152 -3.94 11.40 -24.13
C LEU A 152 -5.11 12.31 -23.75
N PHE A 153 -4.79 13.56 -23.45
CA PHE A 153 -5.76 14.58 -23.13
C PHE A 153 -6.16 15.39 -24.37
N VAL A 154 -7.44 15.28 -24.74
CA VAL A 154 -8.01 15.97 -25.91
C VAL A 154 -8.86 17.13 -25.43
N ASN A 155 -8.53 18.35 -25.87
CA ASN A 155 -9.30 19.57 -25.62
C ASN A 155 -9.60 19.85 -24.13
N ILE A 156 -8.62 19.62 -23.27
CA ILE A 156 -8.74 19.91 -21.84
C ILE A 156 -8.70 21.41 -21.58
N GLY A 157 -9.63 21.93 -20.79
CA GLY A 157 -9.62 23.32 -20.32
C GLY A 157 -8.57 23.57 -19.24
N VAL A 158 -8.29 24.84 -18.96
CA VAL A 158 -7.29 25.26 -17.94
C VAL A 158 -7.90 25.61 -16.58
N GLY A 159 -9.23 25.51 -16.45
CA GLY A 159 -9.94 25.79 -15.20
C GLY A 159 -9.54 24.85 -14.05
N LYS A 160 -9.79 25.26 -12.80
CA LYS A 160 -9.46 24.47 -11.59
C LYS A 160 -10.02 23.04 -11.64
N ASP A 161 -11.25 22.86 -12.13
CA ASP A 161 -11.88 21.54 -12.25
C ASP A 161 -11.16 20.63 -13.26
N ALA A 162 -10.67 21.21 -14.35
CA ALA A 162 -9.91 20.47 -15.36
C ALA A 162 -8.52 20.06 -14.83
N LYS A 163 -7.86 20.92 -14.05
CA LYS A 163 -6.61 20.57 -13.36
C LYS A 163 -6.81 19.41 -12.39
N LYS A 164 -7.87 19.47 -11.57
CA LYS A 164 -8.24 18.39 -10.63
C LYS A 164 -8.56 17.09 -11.39
N PHE A 165 -9.28 17.18 -12.50
CA PHE A 165 -9.60 16.04 -13.35
C PHE A 165 -8.35 15.35 -13.88
N VAL A 166 -7.39 16.11 -14.38
CA VAL A 166 -6.12 15.57 -14.89
C VAL A 166 -5.32 14.92 -13.76
N LEU A 167 -5.16 15.60 -12.63
CA LEU A 167 -4.45 15.05 -11.46
C LEU A 167 -5.03 13.70 -11.03
N GLN A 168 -6.36 13.62 -10.90
CA GLN A 168 -7.03 12.37 -10.52
C GLN A 168 -6.88 11.28 -11.57
N SER A 169 -6.99 11.62 -12.86
CA SER A 169 -6.86 10.66 -13.96
C SER A 169 -5.43 10.12 -14.08
N VAL A 170 -4.42 10.97 -13.93
CA VAL A 170 -3.01 10.59 -13.89
C VAL A 170 -2.75 9.67 -12.70
N GLY A 171 -3.23 10.04 -11.50
CA GLY A 171 -3.07 9.24 -10.28
C GLY A 171 -3.70 7.84 -10.38
N ARG A 172 -4.86 7.71 -11.04
CA ARG A 172 -5.58 6.43 -11.26
C ARG A 172 -4.97 5.58 -12.38
N GLY A 173 -4.10 6.16 -13.21
CA GLY A 173 -3.38 5.46 -14.29
C GLY A 173 -1.93 5.11 -13.94
N VAL A 174 -1.45 5.42 -12.73
CA VAL A 174 -0.07 5.13 -12.33
C VAL A 174 0.13 3.63 -12.21
N ARG A 175 1.18 3.12 -12.86
CA ARG A 175 1.51 1.70 -12.87
C ARG A 175 2.39 1.36 -11.67
N ILE A 176 1.77 0.83 -10.62
CA ILE A 176 2.43 0.47 -9.35
C ILE A 176 2.35 -1.01 -9.02
N GLU A 177 1.92 -1.85 -9.94
CA GLU A 177 1.73 -3.29 -9.71
C GLU A 177 2.40 -4.13 -10.81
N PRO A 178 3.74 -4.18 -10.87
CA PRO A 178 4.46 -5.01 -11.85
C PRO A 178 4.29 -6.52 -11.58
N GLN A 179 3.86 -6.89 -10.38
CA GLN A 179 3.51 -8.24 -9.99
C GLN A 179 2.15 -8.24 -9.31
N LYS A 180 1.28 -9.18 -9.72
CA LYS A 180 -0.12 -9.26 -9.25
C LYS A 180 -0.22 -9.15 -7.72
N ASN A 181 -1.11 -8.30 -7.24
CA ASN A 181 -1.37 -7.98 -5.83
C ASN A 181 -0.22 -7.27 -5.07
N MET A 182 0.82 -6.82 -5.76
CA MET A 182 2.00 -6.18 -5.15
C MET A 182 2.11 -4.72 -5.60
N ARG A 183 1.37 -3.83 -4.92
CA ARG A 183 1.29 -2.39 -5.22
C ARG A 183 2.55 -1.60 -4.81
N LYS A 184 3.71 -1.94 -5.37
CA LYS A 184 4.94 -1.12 -5.40
C LYS A 184 5.72 -1.40 -6.69
N ARG A 185 6.53 -0.45 -7.16
CA ARG A 185 7.44 -0.66 -8.30
C ARG A 185 8.46 -1.78 -8.05
N LEU A 186 8.97 -2.38 -9.11
CA LEU A 186 9.76 -3.60 -9.05
C LEU A 186 11.05 -3.41 -8.24
N GLN A 187 11.72 -2.26 -8.37
CA GLN A 187 12.89 -1.92 -7.57
C GLN A 187 12.56 -1.90 -6.06
N ASN A 188 11.43 -1.31 -5.68
CA ASN A 188 10.99 -1.28 -4.29
C ASN A 188 10.64 -2.68 -3.78
N LEU A 189 10.10 -3.54 -4.64
CA LEU A 189 9.82 -4.94 -4.31
C LEU A 189 11.10 -5.77 -4.13
N LEU A 190 12.14 -5.49 -4.94
CA LEU A 190 13.47 -6.08 -4.78
C LEU A 190 14.09 -5.67 -3.44
N ASN A 191 14.07 -4.37 -3.13
CA ASN A 191 14.62 -3.85 -1.87
C ASN A 191 13.93 -4.49 -0.65
N ALA A 192 12.62 -4.78 -0.78
CA ALA A 192 11.82 -5.49 0.21
C ALA A 192 12.02 -7.02 0.22
N LYS A 193 12.96 -7.55 -0.58
CA LYS A 193 13.23 -8.99 -0.82
C LYS A 193 11.98 -9.79 -1.22
N LYS A 194 10.99 -9.14 -1.84
CA LYS A 194 9.74 -9.77 -2.31
C LYS A 194 9.83 -10.32 -3.72
N VAL A 195 10.87 -9.92 -4.47
CA VAL A 195 11.18 -10.37 -5.82
C VAL A 195 12.56 -11.03 -5.81
N LYS A 196 12.71 -12.13 -6.56
CA LYS A 196 14.01 -12.82 -6.70
C LYS A 196 14.98 -11.94 -7.49
N GLU A 197 16.21 -11.79 -6.99
CA GLU A 197 17.28 -11.03 -7.67
C GLU A 197 17.50 -11.50 -9.13
N LEU A 198 17.50 -12.81 -9.36
CA LEU A 198 17.59 -13.40 -10.70
C LEU A 198 16.49 -12.94 -11.67
N LEU A 199 15.27 -12.71 -11.17
CA LEU A 199 14.18 -12.20 -11.99
C LEU A 199 14.41 -10.73 -12.30
N PHE A 200 14.77 -9.94 -11.28
CA PHE A 200 15.05 -8.52 -11.43
C PHE A 200 16.17 -8.27 -12.45
N GLU A 201 17.28 -8.99 -12.35
CA GLU A 201 18.42 -8.87 -13.27
C GLU A 201 18.06 -9.12 -14.74
N LYS A 202 17.07 -10.00 -15.01
CA LYS A 202 16.60 -10.27 -16.37
C LYS A 202 15.75 -9.14 -16.96
N VAL A 203 15.05 -8.37 -16.12
CA VAL A 203 14.04 -7.40 -16.57
C VAL A 203 14.37 -5.95 -16.23
N LYS A 204 15.42 -5.69 -15.44
CA LYS A 204 15.78 -4.35 -14.94
C LYS A 204 15.92 -3.30 -16.05
N ASN A 205 16.40 -3.71 -17.22
CA ASN A 205 16.59 -2.82 -18.38
C ASN A 205 15.31 -2.57 -19.18
N LEU A 206 14.22 -3.28 -18.88
CA LEU A 206 12.93 -3.20 -19.58
C LEU A 206 11.82 -2.64 -18.69
N ILE A 207 12.00 -2.67 -17.38
CA ILE A 207 10.90 -2.42 -16.43
C ILE A 207 10.50 -0.95 -16.36
N LEU A 208 11.46 -0.01 -16.46
CA LEU A 208 11.16 1.42 -16.28
C LEU A 208 10.14 1.93 -17.31
N PRO A 209 10.30 1.73 -18.64
CA PRO A 209 9.27 2.10 -19.60
C PRO A 209 7.92 1.41 -19.37
N ILE A 210 7.93 0.19 -18.81
CA ILE A 210 6.70 -0.57 -18.49
C ILE A 210 6.02 0.00 -17.25
N GLU A 211 6.74 0.49 -16.24
CA GLU A 211 6.16 1.12 -15.05
C GLU A 211 5.86 2.62 -15.26
N SER A 212 6.14 3.14 -16.46
CA SER A 212 5.94 4.54 -16.83
C SER A 212 4.56 4.79 -17.40
N LEU A 213 4.04 5.97 -17.07
CA LEU A 213 2.83 6.53 -17.65
C LEU A 213 3.20 7.74 -18.50
N PHE A 214 3.00 7.65 -19.81
CA PHE A 214 3.29 8.73 -20.75
C PHE A 214 2.05 9.61 -20.93
N VAL A 215 2.21 10.91 -20.69
CA VAL A 215 1.09 11.87 -20.73
C VAL A 215 1.25 12.78 -21.94
N PHE A 216 0.25 12.76 -22.83
CA PHE A 216 0.19 13.57 -24.03
C PHE A 216 -1.01 14.51 -23.96
N GLY A 217 -0.94 15.62 -24.70
CA GLY A 217 -2.04 16.57 -24.83
C GLY A 217 -2.13 17.12 -26.24
N THR A 218 -3.36 17.40 -26.70
CA THR A 218 -3.55 18.06 -28.00
C THR A 218 -3.21 19.56 -27.98
N ASN A 219 -3.08 20.15 -26.78
CA ASN A 219 -2.63 21.52 -26.57
C ASN A 219 -1.43 21.53 -25.60
N ALA A 220 -0.26 21.92 -26.12
CA ALA A 220 0.99 21.93 -25.38
C ALA A 220 0.98 22.91 -24.19
N GLU A 221 0.36 24.09 -24.33
CA GLU A 221 0.31 25.09 -23.25
C GLU A 221 -0.53 24.60 -22.07
N ASN A 222 -1.68 23.97 -22.35
CA ASN A 222 -2.51 23.41 -21.30
C ASN A 222 -1.77 22.28 -20.55
N LEU A 223 -1.02 21.43 -21.27
CA LEU A 223 -0.23 20.38 -20.66
C LEU A 223 0.90 20.95 -19.78
N LYS A 224 1.61 21.99 -20.23
CA LYS A 224 2.64 22.68 -19.43
C LYS A 224 2.06 23.24 -18.13
N GLU A 225 0.90 23.88 -18.18
CA GLU A 225 0.24 24.44 -16.98
C GLU A 225 -0.15 23.34 -15.98
N ILE A 226 -0.60 22.19 -16.48
CA ILE A 226 -0.91 21.03 -15.65
C ILE A 226 0.38 20.47 -15.02
N ILE A 227 1.45 20.27 -15.79
CA ILE A 227 2.74 19.80 -15.28
C ILE A 227 3.30 20.78 -14.24
N ALA A 228 3.21 22.09 -14.49
CA ALA A 228 3.63 23.11 -13.53
C ALA A 228 2.83 23.03 -12.22
N THR A 229 1.51 22.79 -12.31
CA THR A 229 0.68 22.57 -11.12
C THR A 229 1.10 21.30 -10.37
N LEU A 230 1.37 20.20 -11.08
CA LEU A 230 1.87 18.95 -10.48
C LEU A 230 3.24 19.11 -9.82
N LYS A 231 4.13 19.92 -10.41
CA LYS A 231 5.45 20.23 -9.85
C LYS A 231 5.34 21.14 -8.63
N ALA A 232 4.44 22.12 -8.63
CA ALA A 232 4.19 22.98 -7.49
C ALA A 232 3.66 22.19 -6.27
N GLU A 233 2.89 21.11 -6.51
CA GLU A 233 2.50 20.16 -5.46
C GLU A 233 3.64 19.23 -5.00
N LYS A 234 4.78 19.19 -5.70
CA LYS A 234 5.88 18.22 -5.51
C LYS A 234 7.26 18.81 -5.18
N GLN A 235 7.40 20.10 -4.85
CA GLN A 235 8.69 20.70 -4.45
C GLN A 235 9.17 20.25 -3.04
N ASP A 236 9.07 18.96 -2.79
CA ASP A 236 9.43 18.32 -1.54
C ASP A 236 10.95 18.11 -1.47
N LYS A 237 11.65 18.95 -0.70
CA LYS A 237 13.08 18.76 -0.41
C LYS A 237 13.26 17.67 0.64
N ASN A 238 14.25 16.79 0.46
CA ASN A 238 14.52 15.71 1.42
C ASN A 238 15.16 16.27 2.71
N LEU A 239 14.65 15.85 3.87
CA LEU A 239 15.20 16.10 5.21
C LEU A 239 15.77 14.82 5.84
N GLY A 240 15.76 13.68 5.15
CA GLY A 240 16.19 12.41 5.71
C GLY A 240 17.62 12.39 6.27
N ASP A 241 18.52 13.19 5.68
CA ASP A 241 19.95 13.18 6.02
C ASP A 241 20.27 13.86 7.37
N VAL A 242 19.36 14.67 7.91
CA VAL A 242 19.56 15.31 9.23
C VAL A 242 19.22 14.39 10.39
N PHE A 243 18.46 13.32 10.15
CA PHE A 243 18.14 12.31 11.15
C PHE A 243 19.25 11.27 11.26
N ILE A 244 19.51 10.83 12.50
CA ILE A 244 20.49 9.77 12.75
C ILE A 244 19.87 8.60 13.48
N LEU A 245 20.44 7.42 13.29
CA LEU A 245 20.19 6.30 14.18
C LEU A 245 20.74 6.62 15.56
N ASN A 246 20.00 6.25 16.59
CA ASN A 246 20.44 6.42 17.96
C ASN A 246 21.72 5.59 18.19
N PRO A 247 22.81 6.18 18.71
CA PRO A 247 24.07 5.46 18.94
C PRO A 247 23.92 4.19 19.79
N GLU A 248 22.93 4.14 20.69
CA GLU A 248 22.65 2.97 21.52
C GLU A 248 22.15 1.75 20.71
N VAL A 249 21.64 1.95 19.50
CA VAL A 249 21.17 0.86 18.59
C VAL A 249 22.29 -0.12 18.28
N GLN A 250 23.54 0.35 18.16
CA GLN A 250 24.68 -0.51 17.82
C GLN A 250 25.13 -1.39 19.00
N LYS A 251 24.70 -1.07 20.23
CA LYS A 251 25.10 -1.77 21.45
C LYS A 251 24.16 -2.89 21.84
N HIS A 252 22.92 -2.85 21.36
CA HIS A 252 21.85 -3.76 21.76
C HIS A 252 21.14 -4.34 20.53
N PRO A 253 20.94 -5.67 20.45
CA PRO A 253 20.23 -6.27 19.33
C PRO A 253 18.74 -5.88 19.37
N LEU A 254 18.25 -5.31 18.27
CA LEU A 254 16.83 -5.00 18.07
C LEU A 254 16.18 -6.11 17.27
N LEU A 255 15.28 -6.88 17.87
CA LEU A 255 14.75 -8.09 17.23
C LEU A 255 13.35 -7.87 16.63
N ILE A 256 13.14 -8.34 15.41
CA ILE A 256 11.85 -8.30 14.72
C ILE A 256 11.43 -9.68 14.20
N PRO A 257 10.14 -9.99 14.16
CA PRO A 257 9.66 -11.24 13.59
C PRO A 257 9.72 -11.25 12.07
N VAL A 258 10.10 -12.39 11.49
CA VAL A 258 10.10 -12.64 10.05
C VAL A 258 9.14 -13.78 9.74
N TYR A 259 8.48 -13.67 8.60
CA TYR A 259 7.47 -14.62 8.16
C TYR A 259 7.78 -15.13 6.76
N LYS A 260 7.46 -16.40 6.53
CA LYS A 260 7.56 -17.04 5.23
C LYS A 260 6.19 -17.53 4.77
N ASN A 261 6.04 -17.69 3.47
CA ASN A 261 4.85 -18.35 2.93
C ASN A 261 4.87 -19.82 3.36
N SER A 262 3.75 -20.30 3.88
CA SER A 262 3.55 -21.70 4.20
C SER A 262 3.08 -22.48 2.97
N GLU A 263 3.36 -23.78 2.96
CA GLU A 263 2.69 -24.73 2.06
C GLU A 263 1.23 -24.99 2.49
N ARG A 264 0.85 -24.56 3.70
CA ARG A 264 -0.51 -24.65 4.22
C ARG A 264 -1.39 -23.51 3.71
N ILE A 265 -2.63 -23.86 3.39
CA ILE A 265 -3.66 -22.89 3.05
C ILE A 265 -4.37 -22.44 4.32
N PHE A 266 -4.91 -21.22 4.32
CA PHE A 266 -5.65 -20.64 5.44
C PHE A 266 -6.80 -21.55 5.90
N ALA A 267 -7.48 -22.20 4.95
CA ALA A 267 -8.58 -23.11 5.24
C ALA A 267 -8.17 -24.39 6.00
N GLU A 268 -6.87 -24.70 6.13
CA GLU A 268 -6.40 -25.85 6.93
C GLU A 268 -6.29 -25.55 8.44
N GLU A 269 -6.61 -24.32 8.84
CA GLU A 269 -6.60 -23.95 10.25
C GLU A 269 -7.66 -24.71 11.06
N LYS A 270 -7.41 -24.80 12.37
CA LYS A 270 -8.33 -25.46 13.30
C LYS A 270 -9.68 -24.76 13.32
N ASP A 271 -9.67 -23.43 13.29
CA ASP A 271 -10.85 -22.58 13.28
C ASP A 271 -10.66 -21.45 12.25
N PRO A 272 -10.88 -21.73 10.94
CA PRO A 272 -10.69 -20.73 9.90
C PRO A 272 -11.82 -19.70 9.93
N GLN A 273 -11.50 -18.45 9.59
CA GLN A 273 -12.51 -17.42 9.46
C GLN A 273 -13.47 -17.77 8.31
N LYS A 274 -14.75 -17.94 8.66
CA LYS A 274 -15.81 -18.31 7.72
C LYS A 274 -15.97 -17.33 6.55
N TYR A 275 -16.19 -17.88 5.36
CA TYR A 275 -16.48 -17.13 4.14
C TYR A 275 -17.97 -16.75 4.07
N PRO A 276 -18.31 -15.45 3.96
CA PRO A 276 -19.70 -15.00 3.88
C PRO A 276 -20.31 -15.34 2.51
N VAL A 277 -21.42 -16.06 2.50
CA VAL A 277 -22.15 -16.45 1.28
C VAL A 277 -23.64 -16.63 1.57
N SER A 278 -24.51 -16.25 0.63
CA SER A 278 -25.94 -16.52 0.79
C SER A 278 -26.23 -18.03 0.67
N ARG A 279 -27.25 -18.53 1.39
CA ARG A 279 -27.64 -19.96 1.28
C ARG A 279 -27.94 -20.37 -0.17
N LYS A 280 -28.63 -19.50 -0.91
CA LYS A 280 -28.99 -19.76 -2.31
C LYS A 280 -27.77 -19.88 -3.21
N ASP A 281 -26.82 -18.95 -3.10
CA ASP A 281 -25.60 -19.00 -3.92
C ASP A 281 -24.76 -20.23 -3.56
N PHE A 282 -24.64 -20.53 -2.26
CA PHE A 282 -23.95 -21.73 -1.80
C PHE A 282 -24.55 -23.00 -2.41
N ASP A 283 -25.87 -23.16 -2.33
CA ASP A 283 -26.55 -24.37 -2.83
C ASP A 283 -26.37 -24.52 -4.35
N ILE A 284 -26.57 -23.44 -5.12
CA ILE A 284 -26.40 -23.46 -6.59
C ILE A 284 -24.93 -23.72 -6.95
N THR A 285 -23.99 -23.12 -6.22
CA THR A 285 -22.55 -23.27 -6.48
C THR A 285 -22.06 -24.68 -6.15
N SER A 286 -22.55 -25.29 -5.07
CA SER A 286 -22.22 -26.66 -4.69
C SER A 286 -22.67 -27.64 -5.78
N GLN A 287 -23.91 -27.49 -6.27
CA GLN A 287 -24.45 -28.31 -7.38
C GLN A 287 -23.68 -28.08 -8.68
N PHE A 288 -23.32 -26.83 -8.97
CA PHE A 288 -22.51 -26.48 -10.13
C PHE A 288 -21.12 -27.13 -10.08
N TYR A 289 -20.46 -27.12 -8.93
CA TYR A 289 -19.17 -27.79 -8.75
C TYR A 289 -19.27 -29.31 -8.91
N GLU A 290 -20.33 -29.93 -8.38
CA GLU A 290 -20.61 -31.36 -8.60
C GLU A 290 -20.82 -31.69 -10.08
N PHE A 291 -21.53 -30.82 -10.82
CA PHE A 291 -21.75 -30.97 -12.25
C PHE A 291 -20.46 -30.85 -13.08
N LEU A 292 -19.61 -29.85 -12.77
CA LEU A 292 -18.32 -29.68 -13.46
C LEU A 292 -17.39 -30.88 -13.26
N GLY A 293 -17.30 -31.35 -12.01
CA GLY A 293 -16.31 -32.33 -11.59
C GLY A 293 -14.87 -31.80 -11.61
N ASP A 294 -13.96 -32.52 -10.93
CA ASP A 294 -12.60 -32.05 -10.62
C ASP A 294 -11.81 -31.64 -11.87
N LYS A 295 -11.85 -32.46 -12.94
CA LYS A 295 -11.02 -32.22 -14.13
C LYS A 295 -11.39 -30.92 -14.83
N VAL A 296 -12.67 -30.63 -14.97
CA VAL A 296 -13.16 -29.41 -15.61
C VAL A 296 -12.92 -28.21 -14.70
N ALA A 297 -13.13 -28.38 -13.38
CA ALA A 297 -12.84 -27.33 -12.42
C ALA A 297 -11.36 -26.93 -12.42
N VAL A 298 -10.42 -27.89 -12.44
CA VAL A 298 -8.97 -27.62 -12.59
C VAL A 298 -8.71 -26.83 -13.87
N ALA A 299 -9.22 -27.32 -15.01
CA ALA A 299 -8.92 -26.74 -16.31
C ALA A 299 -9.51 -25.32 -16.48
N LYS A 300 -10.67 -25.05 -15.86
CA LYS A 300 -11.37 -23.77 -15.97
C LYS A 300 -10.84 -22.72 -14.99
N TYR A 301 -10.50 -23.11 -13.77
CA TYR A 301 -10.15 -22.18 -12.68
C TYR A 301 -8.65 -22.18 -12.31
N ASP A 302 -7.85 -23.07 -12.92
CA ASP A 302 -6.41 -23.22 -12.65
C ASP A 302 -6.07 -23.34 -11.14
N CYS A 303 -6.95 -24.02 -10.39
CA CYS A 303 -6.81 -24.15 -8.95
C CYS A 303 -5.86 -25.30 -8.55
N GLU A 304 -5.07 -25.10 -7.49
CA GLU A 304 -4.15 -26.11 -6.99
C GLU A 304 -4.93 -27.37 -6.52
N VAL A 305 -4.36 -28.57 -6.73
CA VAL A 305 -4.99 -29.86 -6.34
C VAL A 305 -5.41 -29.88 -4.86
N LYS A 306 -4.64 -29.20 -4.01
CA LYS A 306 -4.91 -29.06 -2.58
C LYS A 306 -6.19 -28.28 -2.31
N VAL A 307 -6.41 -27.20 -3.06
CA VAL A 307 -7.62 -26.37 -2.97
C VAL A 307 -8.85 -27.16 -3.39
N LEU A 308 -8.78 -27.94 -4.48
CA LEU A 308 -9.89 -28.79 -4.92
C LEU A 308 -10.34 -29.81 -3.89
N LYS A 309 -9.40 -30.47 -3.23
CA LYS A 309 -9.70 -31.37 -2.11
C LYS A 309 -10.40 -30.62 -0.98
N LYS A 310 -9.92 -29.40 -0.69
CA LYS A 310 -10.49 -28.56 0.35
C LYS A 310 -11.87 -28.02 0.00
N THR A 311 -12.15 -27.74 -1.26
CA THR A 311 -13.48 -27.33 -1.75
C THR A 311 -14.52 -28.42 -1.54
N LYS A 312 -14.16 -29.69 -1.77
CA LYS A 312 -15.04 -30.82 -1.44
C LYS A 312 -15.33 -30.92 0.05
N GLU A 313 -14.29 -30.82 0.87
CA GLU A 313 -14.41 -30.83 2.33
C GLU A 313 -15.27 -29.66 2.80
N SER A 314 -15.07 -28.46 2.24
CA SER A 314 -15.78 -27.27 2.69
C SER A 314 -17.28 -27.34 2.40
N PHE A 315 -17.68 -27.84 1.22
CA PHE A 315 -19.09 -28.04 0.90
C PHE A 315 -19.75 -29.09 1.82
N ALA A 316 -19.02 -30.12 2.25
CA ALA A 316 -19.52 -31.11 3.20
C ALA A 316 -19.61 -30.55 4.64
N GLU A 317 -18.58 -29.86 5.11
CA GLU A 317 -18.48 -29.26 6.45
C GLU A 317 -18.93 -27.78 6.45
N LYS A 318 -20.10 -27.50 5.86
CA LYS A 318 -20.52 -26.12 5.56
C LYS A 318 -20.44 -25.13 6.73
N GLU A 319 -20.81 -25.57 7.93
CA GLU A 319 -20.84 -24.72 9.13
C GLU A 319 -19.45 -24.34 9.64
N ARG A 320 -18.39 -25.05 9.23
CA ARG A 320 -17.01 -24.73 9.58
C ARG A 320 -16.43 -23.64 8.69
N TYR A 321 -16.77 -23.64 7.40
CA TYR A 321 -16.12 -22.82 6.39
C TYR A 321 -16.93 -21.62 5.93
N TYR A 322 -18.25 -21.63 6.11
CA TYR A 322 -19.16 -20.62 5.55
C TYR A 322 -20.00 -19.94 6.60
N ASP A 323 -20.22 -18.65 6.41
CA ASP A 323 -21.17 -17.83 7.16
C ASP A 323 -22.34 -17.47 6.25
N PHE A 324 -23.54 -17.90 6.65
CA PHE A 324 -24.78 -17.71 5.90
C PHE A 324 -25.53 -16.42 6.26
N GLY A 325 -24.87 -15.47 6.92
CA GLY A 325 -25.44 -14.16 7.26
C GLY A 325 -25.69 -13.24 6.06
N GLU A 326 -25.09 -13.50 4.90
CA GLU A 326 -25.26 -12.69 3.68
C GLU A 326 -26.66 -12.90 3.08
N LYS A 327 -27.39 -11.80 2.88
CA LYS A 327 -28.78 -11.83 2.37
C LYS A 327 -28.85 -11.61 0.86
N ASN A 328 -27.85 -10.96 0.28
CA ASN A 328 -27.82 -10.71 -1.16
C ASN A 328 -27.31 -11.94 -1.90
N SER A 329 -28.08 -12.41 -2.88
CA SER A 329 -27.68 -13.51 -3.76
C SER A 329 -27.21 -12.98 -5.10
N LEU A 330 -26.09 -13.52 -5.59
CA LEU A 330 -25.56 -13.20 -6.91
C LEU A 330 -26.21 -14.06 -8.00
N PHE A 331 -26.64 -15.27 -7.67
CA PHE A 331 -27.15 -16.29 -8.61
C PHE A 331 -26.16 -16.66 -9.73
N GLU A 332 -24.87 -16.36 -9.54
CA GLU A 332 -23.79 -16.63 -10.48
C GLU A 332 -22.85 -17.69 -9.87
N PRO A 333 -23.10 -18.99 -10.10
CA PRO A 333 -22.31 -20.06 -9.48
C PRO A 333 -20.86 -20.07 -9.96
N GLU A 334 -20.59 -19.62 -11.19
CA GLU A 334 -19.22 -19.59 -11.70
C GLU A 334 -18.34 -18.61 -10.94
N ILE A 335 -18.87 -17.40 -10.69
CA ILE A 335 -18.18 -16.33 -9.94
C ILE A 335 -18.07 -16.71 -8.46
N THR A 336 -19.11 -17.34 -7.93
CA THR A 336 -19.12 -17.75 -6.52
C THR A 336 -18.13 -18.88 -6.28
N LEU A 337 -18.03 -19.85 -7.20
CA LEU A 337 -17.03 -20.91 -7.16
C LEU A 337 -15.60 -20.37 -7.25
N ASP A 338 -15.37 -19.40 -8.15
CA ASP A 338 -14.08 -18.71 -8.29
C ASP A 338 -13.63 -18.07 -6.96
N ARG A 339 -14.54 -17.32 -6.31
CA ARG A 339 -14.27 -16.69 -5.01
C ARG A 339 -14.04 -17.70 -3.89
N ILE A 340 -14.73 -18.84 -3.92
CA ILE A 340 -14.52 -19.92 -2.95
C ILE A 340 -13.13 -20.54 -3.18
N PHE A 341 -12.71 -20.76 -4.42
CA PHE A 341 -11.36 -21.23 -4.73
C PHE A 341 -10.31 -20.22 -4.26
N ASP A 342 -10.51 -18.94 -4.51
CA ASP A 342 -9.61 -17.89 -4.00
C ASP A 342 -9.52 -17.95 -2.46
N TYR A 343 -10.65 -18.11 -1.77
CA TYR A 343 -10.71 -18.16 -0.31
C TYR A 343 -9.98 -19.38 0.25
N LEU A 344 -10.25 -20.55 -0.30
CA LEU A 344 -9.61 -21.79 0.12
C LEU A 344 -8.14 -21.82 -0.30
N GLY A 345 -7.77 -21.12 -1.37
CA GLY A 345 -6.42 -21.01 -1.90
C GLY A 345 -5.54 -19.97 -1.20
N VAL A 346 -6.07 -19.19 -0.25
CA VAL A 346 -5.28 -18.20 0.48
C VAL A 346 -4.10 -18.87 1.18
N LYS A 347 -2.88 -18.56 0.76
CA LYS A 347 -1.66 -19.09 1.36
C LYS A 347 -1.44 -18.48 2.74
N SER A 348 -1.25 -19.32 3.75
CA SER A 348 -0.92 -18.86 5.10
C SER A 348 0.50 -18.29 5.15
N LYS A 349 0.71 -17.34 6.06
CA LYS A 349 2.06 -16.92 6.46
C LYS A 349 2.36 -17.50 7.82
N GLU A 350 3.52 -18.15 7.92
CA GLU A 350 4.00 -18.71 9.18
C GLU A 350 5.20 -17.92 9.68
N PHE A 351 5.30 -17.81 11.00
CA PHE A 351 6.48 -17.27 11.64
C PHE A 351 7.68 -18.17 11.35
N GLU A 352 8.76 -17.56 10.87
CA GLU A 352 9.99 -18.24 10.55
C GLU A 352 10.98 -18.16 11.70
N LYS A 353 11.35 -16.93 12.09
CA LYS A 353 12.31 -16.65 13.17
C LYS A 353 12.25 -15.17 13.58
N PHE A 354 12.89 -14.87 14.70
CA PHE A 354 13.35 -13.51 14.98
C PHE A 354 14.68 -13.27 14.27
N LYS A 355 14.89 -12.05 13.80
CA LYS A 355 16.17 -11.56 13.31
C LYS A 355 16.47 -10.18 13.87
N GLU A 356 17.72 -9.78 13.81
CA GLU A 356 18.14 -8.42 14.09
C GLU A 356 17.63 -7.45 13.01
N LEU A 357 17.22 -6.26 13.45
CA LEU A 357 16.75 -5.16 12.64
C LEU A 357 17.91 -4.59 11.82
N GLU A 358 17.70 -4.40 10.52
CA GLU A 358 18.69 -3.82 9.62
C GLU A 358 18.15 -2.52 9.00
N ASN A 359 17.27 -2.64 8.00
CA ASN A 359 16.73 -1.51 7.23
C ASN A 359 15.21 -1.59 7.07
N GLU A 360 14.52 -2.24 7.99
CA GLU A 360 13.06 -2.37 7.98
C GLU A 360 12.35 -1.11 8.51
N ILE A 361 13.05 -0.27 9.29
CA ILE A 361 12.54 1.02 9.77
C ILE A 361 13.39 2.12 9.13
N VAL A 362 12.84 2.78 8.11
CA VAL A 362 13.57 3.74 7.24
C VAL A 362 12.77 4.99 6.90
N HIS A 363 11.54 5.11 7.39
CA HIS A 363 10.68 6.26 7.10
C HIS A 363 11.33 7.61 7.42
N PHE A 364 12.08 7.71 8.52
CA PHE A 364 12.80 8.92 8.92
C PHE A 364 13.82 9.39 7.87
N LYS A 365 14.42 8.47 7.11
CA LYS A 365 15.35 8.79 5.99
C LYS A 365 14.64 9.35 4.76
N LYS A 366 13.31 9.33 4.74
CA LYS A 366 12.48 9.75 3.60
C LYS A 366 11.53 10.87 3.97
N VAL A 367 11.71 11.50 5.14
CA VAL A 367 10.99 12.72 5.52
C VAL A 367 11.30 13.81 4.49
N ARG A 368 10.28 14.39 3.90
CA ARG A 368 10.41 15.50 2.94
C ARG A 368 9.62 16.71 3.39
N PHE A 369 10.08 17.87 2.95
CA PHE A 369 9.54 19.18 3.27
C PHE A 369 9.07 19.89 2.01
N SER A 370 7.77 20.16 1.92
CA SER A 370 7.09 20.64 0.71
C SER A 370 7.23 22.14 0.42
N ASP A 371 8.06 22.86 1.18
CA ASP A 371 8.25 24.30 1.03
C ASP A 371 9.71 24.68 0.78
N GLY A 372 9.96 25.52 -0.22
CA GLY A 372 11.32 25.89 -0.63
C GLY A 372 11.98 26.89 0.32
N GLU A 373 11.18 27.78 0.94
CA GLU A 373 11.65 28.98 1.62
C GLU A 373 12.18 28.72 3.03
N LYS A 374 11.46 27.93 3.84
CA LYS A 374 11.85 27.63 5.22
C LYS A 374 12.68 26.37 5.41
N TYR A 375 13.12 25.75 4.31
CA TYR A 375 13.86 24.49 4.35
C TYR A 375 15.13 24.57 5.21
N GLU A 376 15.95 25.63 5.05
CA GLU A 376 17.17 25.79 5.85
C GLU A 376 16.86 26.08 7.33
N GLU A 377 15.74 26.76 7.63
CA GLU A 377 15.31 27.03 9.01
C GLU A 377 14.96 25.73 9.74
N ILE A 378 14.10 24.90 9.15
CA ILE A 378 13.69 23.63 9.75
C ILE A 378 14.88 22.67 9.86
N LYS A 379 15.72 22.60 8.81
CA LYS A 379 16.93 21.78 8.81
C LYS A 379 17.84 22.14 9.98
N LYS A 380 18.10 23.44 10.17
CA LYS A 380 18.92 23.94 11.29
C LYS A 380 18.31 23.58 12.66
N LYS A 381 16.99 23.72 12.83
CA LYS A 381 16.33 23.33 14.10
C LYS A 381 16.44 21.83 14.38
N ILE A 382 16.34 20.99 13.36
CA ILE A 382 16.53 19.53 13.50
C ILE A 382 17.97 19.23 13.94
N GLU A 383 18.96 19.88 13.32
CA GLU A 383 20.37 19.75 13.71
C GLU A 383 20.62 20.25 15.14
N GLU A 384 20.02 21.37 15.54
CA GLU A 384 20.15 21.92 16.91
C GLU A 384 19.62 20.93 17.97
N VAL A 385 18.45 20.33 17.74
CA VAL A 385 17.87 19.32 18.66
C VAL A 385 18.64 18.01 18.62
N ARG A 386 19.25 17.64 17.48
CA ARG A 386 20.11 16.46 17.38
C ARG A 386 21.32 16.55 18.31
N HIS A 387 21.95 17.72 18.43
CA HIS A 387 23.10 17.95 19.30
C HIS A 387 22.72 18.16 20.79
N PHE A 388 21.46 17.90 21.16
CA PHE A 388 20.97 18.06 22.52
C PHE A 388 21.80 17.31 23.59
N PRO A 389 22.19 16.03 23.43
CA PRO A 389 22.95 15.31 24.46
C PRO A 389 24.35 15.86 24.70
N GLU A 390 25.00 16.35 23.65
CA GLU A 390 26.35 16.91 23.72
C GLU A 390 26.32 18.24 24.50
N ARG A 391 25.34 19.09 24.18
CA ARG A 391 25.10 20.35 24.88
C ARG A 391 24.59 20.15 26.30
N GLN A 392 23.76 19.15 26.56
CA GLN A 392 23.30 18.82 27.92
C GLN A 392 24.48 18.35 28.79
N LYS A 393 25.37 17.49 28.28
CA LYS A 393 26.61 17.11 29.00
C LYS A 393 27.52 18.30 29.27
N GLU A 394 27.57 19.27 28.37
CA GLU A 394 28.33 20.51 28.57
C GLU A 394 27.70 21.41 29.63
N LEU A 395 26.37 21.55 29.62
CA LEU A 395 25.59 22.28 30.64
C LEU A 395 25.69 21.60 32.02
N ASP A 396 25.64 20.28 32.09
CA ASP A 396 25.79 19.51 33.32
C ASP A 396 27.22 19.63 33.90
N LYS A 397 28.25 19.74 33.05
CA LYS A 397 29.63 20.07 33.49
C LYS A 397 29.76 21.50 34.00
N GLN A 398 28.89 22.40 33.55
CA GLN A 398 28.80 23.78 34.02
C GLN A 398 27.85 23.93 35.22
N TYR A 399 27.10 22.88 35.57
CA TYR A 399 26.22 22.85 36.73
C TYR A 399 27.03 23.06 38.02
N GLY A 400 26.68 24.09 38.78
CA GLY A 400 27.44 24.57 39.95
C GLY A 400 28.45 25.68 39.67
N LYS A 401 28.73 26.04 38.40
CA LYS A 401 29.58 27.19 38.02
C LYS A 401 28.80 28.43 37.56
N ILE A 402 27.52 28.29 37.25
CA ILE A 402 26.64 29.34 36.70
C ILE A 402 25.40 29.48 37.60
N PRO A 403 24.82 30.69 37.78
CA PRO A 403 23.59 30.88 38.56
C PRO A 403 22.42 30.00 38.07
N ARG A 404 21.70 29.36 39.00
CA ARG A 404 20.56 28.46 38.73
C ARG A 404 19.50 29.07 37.77
N LYS A 405 19.27 30.37 37.87
CA LYS A 405 18.32 31.11 37.02
C LYS A 405 18.77 31.19 35.54
N GLU A 406 20.07 31.24 35.31
CA GLU A 406 20.65 31.24 33.96
C GLU A 406 20.68 29.84 33.35
N PHE A 407 20.90 28.80 34.18
CA PHE A 407 20.75 27.40 33.80
C PHE A 407 19.30 27.06 33.40
N GLU A 408 18.32 27.45 34.23
CA GLU A 408 16.89 27.27 33.96
C GLU A 408 16.46 28.02 32.69
N ARG A 409 16.94 29.26 32.49
CA ARG A 409 16.69 30.07 31.27
C ARG A 409 17.25 29.41 30.01
N GLN A 410 18.47 28.88 30.07
CA GLN A 410 19.05 28.17 28.93
C GLN A 410 18.22 26.92 28.61
N MET A 411 17.85 26.13 29.62
CA MET A 411 17.00 24.94 29.45
C MET A 411 15.63 25.28 28.83
N THR A 412 15.00 26.41 29.19
CA THR A 412 13.74 26.86 28.57
C THR A 412 13.91 27.31 27.11
N LEU A 413 15.01 28.03 26.80
CA LEU A 413 15.33 28.42 25.42
C LEU A 413 15.63 27.20 24.55
N PHE A 414 16.18 26.12 25.14
CA PHE A 414 16.43 24.84 24.48
C PHE A 414 15.15 24.07 24.16
N GLU A 415 14.20 24.00 25.09
CA GLU A 415 12.87 23.41 24.83
C GLU A 415 12.11 24.18 23.74
N GLN A 416 12.31 25.51 23.66
CA GLN A 416 11.73 26.35 22.62
C GLN A 416 12.42 26.22 21.25
N ALA A 417 13.69 25.79 21.20
CA ALA A 417 14.44 25.63 19.95
C ALA A 417 13.85 24.53 19.05
N GLY A 418 13.20 23.53 19.64
CA GLY A 418 12.49 22.47 18.92
C GLY A 418 11.17 22.92 18.27
N ASN A 419 10.66 24.11 18.59
CA ASN A 419 9.39 24.58 18.04
C ASN A 419 9.57 25.18 16.64
N PHE A 420 8.77 24.71 15.69
CA PHE A 420 8.72 25.27 14.34
C PHE A 420 7.27 25.54 13.94
N GLU A 421 7.06 26.69 13.31
CA GLU A 421 5.74 27.15 12.88
C GLU A 421 5.79 27.67 11.45
N MET A 422 4.83 27.20 10.65
CA MET A 422 4.66 27.61 9.27
C MET A 422 3.18 27.53 8.92
N LYS A 423 2.63 28.55 8.22
CA LYS A 423 1.22 28.58 7.80
C LYS A 423 0.23 28.28 8.95
N ASN A 424 0.49 28.79 10.16
CA ASN A 424 -0.27 28.52 11.40
C ASN A 424 -0.32 27.04 11.82
N GLN A 425 0.54 26.20 11.25
CA GLN A 425 0.71 24.81 11.59
C GLN A 425 2.02 24.65 12.37
N LYS A 426 1.92 24.11 13.59
CA LYS A 426 3.04 23.99 14.52
C LYS A 426 3.50 22.56 14.65
N ILE A 427 4.82 22.39 14.74
CA ILE A 427 5.47 21.12 15.05
C ILE A 427 6.47 21.32 16.20
N ARG A 428 6.70 20.23 16.94
CA ARG A 428 7.76 20.09 17.93
C ARG A 428 8.78 19.06 17.45
N ILE A 429 10.02 19.47 17.35
CA ILE A 429 11.18 18.61 17.16
C ILE A 429 11.67 18.23 18.56
N LYS A 430 11.52 16.96 18.92
CA LYS A 430 11.79 16.43 20.25
C LYS A 430 13.01 15.51 20.24
N TYR A 431 13.83 15.61 21.27
CA TYR A 431 14.86 14.63 21.56
C TYR A 431 14.31 13.57 22.52
N LEU A 432 14.12 12.34 22.04
CA LEU A 432 13.63 11.21 22.85
C LEU A 432 14.75 10.18 23.02
N ALA A 433 15.39 10.16 24.19
CA ALA A 433 16.64 9.42 24.42
C ALA A 433 16.59 7.92 24.07
N ASN A 434 15.45 7.27 24.31
CA ASN A 434 15.24 5.84 24.04
C ASN A 434 14.54 5.58 22.70
N HIS A 435 14.52 6.54 21.78
CA HIS A 435 13.93 6.34 20.45
C HIS A 435 14.97 5.82 19.44
N TYR A 436 14.55 4.99 18.48
CA TYR A 436 15.41 4.33 17.49
C TYR A 436 16.18 5.29 16.58
N TYR A 437 15.55 6.39 16.19
CA TYR A 437 16.20 7.48 15.45
C TYR A 437 15.97 8.82 16.15
N LEU A 438 16.87 9.77 15.91
CA LEU A 438 16.90 11.08 16.55
C LEU A 438 17.06 12.19 15.50
N PRO A 439 16.37 13.33 15.66
CA PRO A 439 15.28 13.60 16.62
C PRO A 439 13.92 13.06 16.10
N VAL A 440 12.85 13.23 16.89
CA VAL A 440 11.48 12.87 16.51
C VAL A 440 10.66 14.13 16.27
N ILE A 441 9.88 14.18 15.18
CA ILE A 441 9.00 15.30 14.87
C ILE A 441 7.57 14.92 15.20
N VAL A 442 6.93 15.74 16.04
CA VAL A 442 5.55 15.60 16.49
C VAL A 442 4.77 16.84 16.09
N SER A 443 3.59 16.67 15.49
CA SER A 443 2.71 17.79 15.18
C SER A 443 1.95 18.27 16.42
N GLU A 444 1.72 19.58 16.53
CA GLU A 444 0.73 20.16 17.45
C GLU A 444 -0.62 20.40 16.79
N THR A 445 -0.70 20.32 15.46
CA THR A 445 -1.92 20.59 14.68
C THR A 445 -2.35 19.34 13.91
N GLU A 446 -3.66 19.08 13.82
CA GLU A 446 -4.19 17.82 13.26
C GLU A 446 -3.79 17.55 11.80
N LYS A 447 -3.41 18.58 11.05
CA LYS A 447 -3.06 18.47 9.62
C LYS A 447 -1.83 19.30 9.31
N ILE A 448 -0.68 18.62 9.24
CA ILE A 448 0.54 19.14 8.63
C ILE A 448 0.55 18.74 7.16
N ASP A 449 0.61 19.71 6.27
CA ASP A 449 0.65 19.48 4.82
C ASP A 449 2.07 19.60 4.24
N TYR A 450 3.01 20.13 5.01
CA TYR A 450 4.37 20.42 4.54
C TYR A 450 5.44 19.41 4.98
N LEU A 451 5.10 18.40 5.77
CA LEU A 451 5.99 17.31 6.18
C LEU A 451 5.28 15.97 6.08
N ASN A 452 6.00 14.96 5.58
CA ASN A 452 5.54 13.58 5.55
C ASN A 452 6.29 12.69 6.55
N HIS A 453 5.77 11.49 6.80
CA HIS A 453 6.40 10.46 7.64
C HIS A 453 6.75 10.90 9.09
N ILE A 454 6.03 11.90 9.63
CA ILE A 454 6.15 12.38 11.01
C ILE A 454 5.02 11.85 11.91
N ILE A 455 5.06 12.13 13.22
CA ILE A 455 3.96 11.84 14.15
C ILE A 455 2.92 12.96 14.03
N ASN A 456 1.89 12.76 13.20
CA ASN A 456 0.83 13.75 12.96
C ASN A 456 -0.58 13.23 13.24
N VAL A 457 -0.73 11.99 13.72
CA VAL A 457 -2.05 11.43 14.02
C VAL A 457 -2.36 11.59 15.51
N ASP A 458 -3.53 12.13 15.85
CA ASP A 458 -3.90 12.53 17.21
C ASP A 458 -3.72 11.44 18.28
N SER A 459 -3.94 10.18 17.92
CA SER A 459 -3.74 9.04 18.82
C SER A 459 -2.26 8.76 19.09
N GLU A 460 -1.40 8.94 18.09
CA GLU A 460 0.06 8.78 18.23
C GLU A 460 0.64 9.96 19.01
N ILE A 461 0.18 11.19 18.74
CA ILE A 461 0.57 12.40 19.47
C ILE A 461 0.25 12.23 20.96
N ARG A 462 -1.01 11.93 21.28
CA ARG A 462 -1.44 11.68 22.67
C ARG A 462 -0.68 10.53 23.33
N PHE A 463 -0.34 9.49 22.59
CA PHE A 463 0.44 8.37 23.13
C PHE A 463 1.87 8.81 23.51
N ILE A 464 2.54 9.58 22.66
CA ILE A 464 3.87 10.12 22.96
C ILE A 464 3.84 11.06 24.17
N GLU A 465 2.87 11.97 24.23
CA GLU A 465 2.73 12.89 25.37
C GLU A 465 2.50 12.13 26.69
N GLN A 466 1.59 11.16 26.68
CA GLN A 466 1.34 10.30 27.85
C GLN A 466 2.55 9.43 28.22
N LEU A 467 3.33 8.98 27.23
CA LEU A 467 4.56 8.23 27.46
C LEU A 467 5.62 9.12 28.13
N GLU A 468 5.81 10.35 27.66
CA GLU A 468 6.73 11.33 28.27
C GLU A 468 6.34 11.63 29.73
N GLU A 469 5.05 11.91 29.99
CA GLU A 469 4.53 12.12 31.33
C GLU A 469 4.75 10.90 32.25
N TYR A 470 4.64 9.68 31.70
CA TYR A 470 4.87 8.45 32.45
C TYR A 470 6.35 8.22 32.72
N LEU A 471 7.24 8.48 31.76
CA LEU A 471 8.69 8.33 31.91
C LEU A 471 9.28 9.35 32.90
N ALA A 472 8.64 10.52 33.06
CA ALA A 472 9.03 11.50 34.08
C ALA A 472 8.82 10.99 35.52
N LYS A 473 8.04 9.93 35.73
CA LYS A 473 7.83 9.33 37.06
C LYS A 473 9.03 8.46 37.44
N PRO A 474 9.59 8.58 38.65
CA PRO A 474 10.79 7.87 39.07
C PRO A 474 10.61 6.34 39.16
N ASN A 475 9.38 5.86 39.39
CA ASN A 475 9.07 4.43 39.53
C ASN A 475 8.22 3.91 38.37
N ASN A 476 8.67 4.13 37.13
CA ASN A 476 8.02 3.59 35.94
C ASN A 476 8.54 2.18 35.62
N ILE A 477 7.81 1.41 34.81
CA ILE A 477 8.18 0.02 34.49
C ILE A 477 9.48 -0.10 33.71
N PHE A 478 9.83 0.91 32.93
CA PHE A 478 11.00 0.88 32.07
C PHE A 478 12.32 0.97 32.85
N THR A 479 12.31 1.52 34.07
CA THR A 479 13.51 1.53 34.95
C THR A 479 13.84 0.16 35.55
N GLN A 480 12.93 -0.81 35.44
CA GLN A 480 13.15 -2.18 35.95
C GLN A 480 13.84 -3.10 34.94
N PHE A 481 13.98 -2.65 33.69
CA PHE A 481 14.72 -3.33 32.63
C PHE A 481 16.17 -2.86 32.62
N ASP A 482 17.08 -3.73 32.21
CA ASP A 482 18.50 -3.39 32.05
C ASP A 482 18.67 -2.38 30.90
N TRP A 483 17.82 -2.51 29.88
CA TRP A 483 17.81 -1.65 28.71
C TRP A 483 16.45 -1.70 28.02
N TRP A 484 16.05 -0.60 27.37
CA TRP A 484 14.88 -0.56 26.51
C TRP A 484 14.99 0.53 25.43
N MET A 485 14.27 0.36 24.33
CA MET A 485 14.18 1.30 23.22
C MET A 485 12.82 1.17 22.53
N PHE A 486 12.40 2.19 21.80
CA PHE A 486 11.19 2.14 20.99
C PHE A 486 11.33 2.90 19.67
N SER A 487 10.43 2.63 18.73
CA SER A 487 10.35 3.34 17.46
C SER A 487 8.90 3.55 17.05
N LYS A 488 8.64 4.70 16.42
CA LYS A 488 7.52 4.84 15.47
C LYS A 488 7.70 3.84 14.32
N LEU A 489 6.58 3.31 13.83
CA LEU A 489 6.49 2.61 12.56
C LEU A 489 5.62 3.42 11.57
N ASP A 490 6.06 3.48 10.32
CA ASP A 490 5.32 4.06 9.21
C ASP A 490 4.65 2.97 8.37
N GLN A 491 3.35 3.12 8.15
CA GLN A 491 2.54 2.10 7.47
C GLN A 491 2.91 1.93 5.99
N THR A 492 3.57 2.90 5.36
CA THR A 492 3.87 2.90 3.93
C THR A 492 5.31 2.44 3.64
N LEU A 493 6.27 2.94 4.41
CA LEU A 493 7.70 2.76 4.16
C LEU A 493 8.32 1.63 4.95
N ASP A 494 7.91 1.43 6.20
CA ASP A 494 8.55 0.42 7.06
C ASP A 494 7.99 -0.98 6.81
N GLU A 495 8.78 -1.99 7.14
CA GLU A 495 8.50 -3.40 6.82
C GLU A 495 8.14 -4.26 8.03
N VAL A 496 8.16 -3.70 9.23
CA VAL A 496 7.69 -4.37 10.44
C VAL A 496 6.17 -4.54 10.37
N LEU A 497 5.71 -5.80 10.41
CA LEU A 497 4.30 -6.14 10.25
C LEU A 497 3.94 -7.44 10.98
N ILE A 498 2.64 -7.69 11.11
CA ILE A 498 2.05 -8.91 11.63
C ILE A 498 1.02 -9.40 10.59
N PRO A 499 1.17 -10.61 10.03
CA PRO A 499 0.22 -11.09 9.04
C PRO A 499 -1.11 -11.45 9.70
N TYR A 500 -2.20 -11.10 9.04
CA TYR A 500 -3.55 -11.48 9.45
C TYR A 500 -4.42 -11.71 8.22
N TYR A 501 -5.46 -12.52 8.35
CA TYR A 501 -6.40 -12.74 7.26
C TYR A 501 -7.38 -11.57 7.17
N ASN A 502 -7.50 -10.96 5.99
CA ASN A 502 -8.46 -9.90 5.70
C ASN A 502 -9.63 -10.46 4.86
N PRO A 503 -10.82 -10.68 5.44
CA PRO A 503 -11.95 -11.26 4.72
C PRO A 503 -12.50 -10.37 3.59
N LYS A 504 -12.30 -9.05 3.66
CA LYS A 504 -12.79 -8.10 2.63
C LYS A 504 -12.02 -8.23 1.32
N GLU A 505 -10.72 -8.50 1.42
CA GLU A 505 -9.81 -8.64 0.28
C GLU A 505 -9.45 -10.10 -0.01
N ASN A 506 -9.98 -11.03 0.80
CA ASN A 506 -9.73 -12.46 0.71
C ASN A 506 -8.24 -12.82 0.61
N ARG A 507 -7.40 -12.22 1.46
CA ARG A 507 -5.94 -12.42 1.44
C ARG A 507 -5.31 -12.22 2.81
N ILE A 508 -4.08 -12.73 2.98
CA ILE A 508 -3.25 -12.38 4.14
C ILE A 508 -2.73 -10.94 3.98
N ALA A 509 -3.35 -10.02 4.72
CA ALA A 509 -2.94 -8.64 4.81
C ALA A 509 -1.82 -8.46 5.85
N SER A 510 -1.25 -7.25 5.87
CA SER A 510 -0.15 -6.89 6.78
C SER A 510 -0.66 -5.86 7.79
N PHE A 511 -0.85 -6.28 9.04
CA PHE A 511 -1.12 -5.36 10.13
C PHE A 511 0.20 -4.68 10.51
N LYS A 512 0.23 -3.35 10.45
CA LYS A 512 1.39 -2.54 10.85
C LYS A 512 1.02 -1.74 12.10
N PRO A 513 1.51 -2.13 13.28
CA PRO A 513 1.35 -1.34 14.50
C PRO A 513 1.98 0.06 14.32
N ASP A 514 1.55 1.05 15.10
CA ASP A 514 2.10 2.41 15.02
C ASP A 514 3.45 2.53 15.76
N PHE A 515 3.71 1.68 16.76
CA PHE A 515 4.95 1.66 17.53
C PHE A 515 5.43 0.23 17.83
N ILE A 516 6.74 0.11 18.00
CA ILE A 516 7.42 -1.09 18.51
C ILE A 516 8.35 -0.71 19.66
N PHE A 517 8.38 -1.54 20.69
CA PHE A 517 9.23 -1.42 21.86
C PHE A 517 10.06 -2.69 22.01
N TRP A 518 11.32 -2.51 22.42
CA TRP A 518 12.25 -3.56 22.80
C TRP A 518 12.67 -3.32 24.24
N ALA A 519 12.61 -4.34 25.08
CA ALA A 519 13.06 -4.23 26.47
C ALA A 519 13.74 -5.52 26.92
N GLN A 520 14.84 -5.41 27.65
CA GLN A 520 15.64 -6.54 28.09
C GLN A 520 15.79 -6.55 29.61
N LYS A 521 15.64 -7.74 30.22
CA LYS A 521 16.01 -8.00 31.61
C LYS A 521 16.70 -9.36 31.73
N GLY A 522 17.99 -9.35 32.00
CA GLY A 522 18.83 -10.55 31.95
C GLY A 522 18.74 -11.23 30.59
N ARG A 523 18.26 -12.48 30.58
CA ARG A 523 18.02 -13.27 29.35
C ARG A 523 16.61 -13.11 28.77
N ARG A 524 15.68 -12.45 29.47
CA ARG A 524 14.32 -12.21 28.97
C ARG A 524 14.31 -10.98 28.08
N TYR A 525 13.69 -11.10 26.91
CA TYR A 525 13.61 -10.04 25.93
C TYR A 525 12.16 -9.85 25.49
N LEU A 526 11.65 -8.63 25.58
CA LEU A 526 10.28 -8.29 25.23
C LEU A 526 10.25 -7.48 23.93
N VAL A 527 9.49 -7.98 22.94
CA VAL A 527 9.08 -7.22 21.75
C VAL A 527 7.62 -6.82 21.92
N LEU A 528 7.36 -5.55 22.15
CA LEU A 528 6.01 -5.05 22.39
C LEU A 528 5.55 -4.18 21.22
N PHE A 529 4.47 -4.60 20.56
CA PHE A 529 3.77 -3.83 19.54
C PHE A 529 2.69 -2.96 20.20
N VAL A 530 2.65 -1.68 19.85
CA VAL A 530 1.64 -0.75 20.36
C VAL A 530 0.95 -0.04 19.20
N ASP A 531 -0.38 -0.03 19.20
CA ASP A 531 -1.19 0.72 18.24
C ASP A 531 -2.29 1.51 18.99
N PRO A 532 -2.08 2.83 19.20
CA PRO A 532 -3.03 3.68 19.90
C PRO A 532 -4.27 4.05 19.05
N LYS A 533 -4.44 3.49 17.86
CA LYS A 533 -5.60 3.66 16.95
C LYS A 533 -6.52 2.46 16.90
N GLY A 534 -6.41 1.51 17.83
CA GLY A 534 -7.23 0.30 17.84
C GLY A 534 -8.72 0.62 17.64
N THR A 535 -9.31 0.11 16.56
CA THR A 535 -10.76 0.16 16.35
C THR A 535 -11.41 -1.00 17.09
N GLU A 536 -12.36 -0.70 17.97
CA GLU A 536 -13.11 -1.68 18.80
C GLU A 536 -14.20 -2.42 18.00
N HIS A 537 -13.87 -2.81 16.76
CA HIS A 537 -14.78 -3.43 15.80
C HIS A 537 -14.14 -4.69 15.20
N ALA A 538 -14.91 -5.39 14.36
CA ALA A 538 -14.49 -6.65 13.73
C ALA A 538 -13.11 -6.60 13.05
N ASP A 539 -12.72 -5.47 12.44
CA ASP A 539 -11.41 -5.32 11.79
C ASP A 539 -10.26 -5.23 12.80
N GLY A 540 -10.48 -4.69 14.00
CA GLY A 540 -9.50 -4.67 15.07
C GLY A 540 -9.27 -6.06 15.66
N TYR A 541 -10.35 -6.80 15.92
CA TYR A 541 -10.27 -8.16 16.46
C TYR A 541 -9.52 -9.11 15.52
N ARG A 542 -9.73 -9.03 14.20
CA ARG A 542 -9.00 -9.83 13.21
C ARG A 542 -7.48 -9.64 13.25
N LYS A 543 -7.01 -8.42 13.52
CA LYS A 543 -5.58 -8.13 13.69
C LYS A 543 -5.03 -8.79 14.96
N ILE A 544 -5.80 -8.73 16.04
CA ILE A 544 -5.48 -9.40 17.30
C ILE A 544 -5.43 -10.92 17.11
N ASP A 545 -6.37 -11.50 16.37
CA ASP A 545 -6.41 -12.93 16.09
C ASP A 545 -5.19 -13.38 15.28
N GLY A 546 -4.80 -12.58 14.27
CA GLY A 546 -3.56 -12.80 13.52
C GLY A 546 -2.31 -12.79 14.40
N TYR A 547 -2.22 -11.83 15.33
CA TYR A 547 -1.15 -11.79 16.33
C TYR A 547 -1.19 -13.03 17.26
N SER A 548 -2.35 -13.29 17.87
CA SER A 548 -2.56 -14.36 18.85
C SER A 548 -2.23 -15.73 18.26
N ARG A 549 -2.61 -15.97 17.00
CA ARG A 549 -2.31 -17.22 16.27
C ARG A 549 -0.82 -17.52 16.20
N ILE A 550 0.01 -16.49 16.04
CA ILE A 550 1.44 -16.65 15.80
C ILE A 550 2.21 -16.72 17.12
N PHE A 551 1.85 -15.84 18.04
CA PHE A 551 2.66 -15.54 19.20
C PHE A 551 2.10 -16.06 20.52
N GLU A 552 0.90 -16.65 20.52
CA GLU A 552 0.26 -17.12 21.74
C GLU A 552 -0.19 -18.58 21.62
N ILE A 553 -0.25 -19.25 22.77
CA ILE A 553 -0.60 -20.67 22.89
C ILE A 553 -1.66 -20.91 23.97
N GLY A 554 -2.40 -21.99 23.82
CA GLY A 554 -3.45 -22.42 24.75
C GLY A 554 -4.71 -21.55 24.73
N GLU A 555 -5.75 -21.99 25.43
CA GLU A 555 -7.03 -21.26 25.53
C GLU A 555 -6.91 -19.97 26.33
N ARG A 556 -5.98 -19.93 27.29
CA ARG A 556 -5.64 -18.72 28.07
C ARG A 556 -4.81 -17.71 27.29
N LYS A 557 -4.39 -18.06 26.07
CA LYS A 557 -3.66 -17.18 25.16
C LYS A 557 -2.39 -16.61 25.81
N GLU A 558 -1.56 -17.50 26.32
CA GLU A 558 -0.26 -17.15 26.93
C GLU A 558 0.76 -16.84 25.84
N SER A 559 1.62 -15.84 26.06
CA SER A 559 2.72 -15.54 25.13
C SER A 559 3.65 -16.75 25.02
N ARG A 560 4.00 -17.09 23.78
CA ARG A 560 4.96 -18.13 23.45
C ARG A 560 6.38 -17.64 23.70
N ASP A 561 7.23 -18.51 24.23
CA ASP A 561 8.66 -18.27 24.39
C ASP A 561 9.38 -18.67 23.09
N PHE A 562 10.20 -17.77 22.55
CA PHE A 562 11.05 -18.03 21.40
C PHE A 562 12.52 -17.86 21.78
N SER A 563 13.39 -18.77 21.35
CA SER A 563 14.83 -18.63 21.59
C SER A 563 15.52 -18.02 20.38
N CYS A 564 16.30 -16.95 20.59
CA CYS A 564 17.12 -16.33 19.55
C CYS A 564 18.28 -15.56 20.20
N SER A 565 19.49 -15.69 19.65
CA SER A 565 20.70 -14.98 20.10
C SER A 565 20.97 -15.06 21.62
N GLY A 566 20.62 -16.19 22.26
CA GLY A 566 20.78 -16.39 23.70
C GLY A 566 19.69 -15.77 24.57
N PHE A 567 18.70 -15.11 23.98
CA PHE A 567 17.54 -14.53 24.65
C PHE A 567 16.32 -15.46 24.57
N VAL A 568 15.46 -15.34 25.59
CA VAL A 568 14.09 -15.86 25.59
C VAL A 568 13.17 -14.68 25.27
N ILE A 569 12.68 -14.67 24.04
CA ILE A 569 11.84 -13.61 23.49
C ILE A 569 10.39 -13.89 23.80
N ASN A 570 9.73 -12.88 24.35
CA ASN A 570 8.30 -12.80 24.45
C ASN A 570 7.79 -11.62 23.64
N THR A 571 6.61 -11.79 23.03
CA THR A 571 5.93 -10.71 22.35
C THR A 571 4.65 -10.31 23.08
N LYS A 572 4.25 -9.05 22.91
CA LYS A 572 2.93 -8.55 23.26
C LYS A 572 2.38 -7.59 22.20
N LEU A 573 1.06 -7.52 22.13
CA LEU A 573 0.32 -6.52 21.38
C LEU A 573 -0.57 -5.75 22.35
N LEU A 574 -0.44 -4.43 22.37
CA LEU A 574 -1.27 -3.52 23.15
C LEU A 574 -1.93 -2.47 22.24
N LEU A 575 -3.22 -2.29 22.43
CA LEU A 575 -4.08 -1.38 21.69
C LEU A 575 -4.69 -0.36 22.65
N LYS A 576 -4.91 0.88 22.20
CA LYS A 576 -5.63 1.89 22.99
C LYS A 576 -7.04 2.10 22.42
N PRO A 577 -8.11 1.94 23.22
CA PRO A 577 -9.47 2.15 22.75
C PRO A 577 -9.73 3.65 22.52
N ARG A 578 -10.64 3.96 21.60
CA ARG A 578 -11.08 5.35 21.36
C ARG A 578 -12.14 5.79 22.36
N ARG A 579 -12.98 4.87 22.85
CA ARG A 579 -14.12 5.16 23.74
C ARG A 579 -14.01 4.52 25.14
N GLY A 580 -12.87 3.89 25.43
CA GLY A 580 -12.56 3.22 26.70
C GLY A 580 -12.78 1.69 26.63
N ILE A 581 -12.21 0.94 27.58
CA ILE A 581 -12.25 -0.55 27.58
C ILE A 581 -13.67 -1.14 27.71
N ALA A 582 -14.68 -0.35 28.11
CA ALA A 582 -16.03 -0.85 28.41
C ALA A 582 -16.78 -1.42 27.18
N GLU A 583 -16.50 -0.94 25.97
CA GLU A 583 -17.13 -1.42 24.72
C GLU A 583 -16.38 -2.63 24.10
N VAL A 584 -15.26 -3.05 24.71
CA VAL A 584 -14.45 -4.18 24.24
C VAL A 584 -15.02 -5.51 24.75
N LEU A 585 -15.16 -6.50 23.85
CA LEU A 585 -15.54 -7.86 24.20
C LEU A 585 -14.56 -8.48 25.21
N ASP A 586 -15.07 -9.22 26.21
CA ASP A 586 -14.29 -9.71 27.35
C ASP A 586 -13.04 -10.52 26.96
N ASN A 587 -13.16 -11.35 25.93
CA ASN A 587 -12.08 -12.17 25.38
C ASN A 587 -10.94 -11.36 24.75
N TYR A 588 -11.17 -10.08 24.41
CA TYR A 588 -10.15 -9.21 23.83
C TYR A 588 -9.59 -8.18 24.83
N LYS A 589 -10.21 -7.96 26.00
CA LYS A 589 -9.79 -6.93 26.98
C LYS A 589 -8.31 -7.00 27.36
N LYS A 590 -7.68 -8.18 27.33
CA LYS A 590 -6.25 -8.33 27.65
C LYS A 590 -5.31 -7.54 26.74
N TYR A 591 -5.71 -7.26 25.49
CA TYR A 591 -4.91 -6.52 24.51
C TYR A 591 -5.12 -5.01 24.57
N TRP A 592 -6.08 -4.51 25.35
CA TRP A 592 -6.41 -3.09 25.40
C TRP A 592 -5.92 -2.46 26.69
N PHE A 593 -5.43 -1.22 26.63
CA PHE A 593 -5.06 -0.46 27.82
C PHE A 593 -5.66 0.95 27.80
N ASP A 594 -6.16 1.42 28.94
CA ASP A 594 -6.76 2.76 29.06
C ASP A 594 -5.72 3.83 29.43
N ASN A 595 -4.77 3.48 30.30
CA ASN A 595 -3.76 4.38 30.83
C ASN A 595 -2.43 3.65 31.09
N PHE A 596 -1.37 4.40 31.41
CA PHE A 596 -0.03 3.81 31.60
C PHE A 596 0.12 2.95 32.85
N LYS A 597 -0.79 3.03 33.83
CA LYS A 597 -0.81 2.10 34.97
C LYS A 597 -1.29 0.71 34.52
N ASP A 598 -2.35 0.66 33.74
CA ASP A 598 -2.85 -0.58 33.12
C ASP A 598 -1.83 -1.15 32.10
N PHE A 599 -1.18 -0.28 31.33
CA PHE A 599 -0.06 -0.64 30.46
C PHE A 599 1.07 -1.35 31.23
N GLU A 600 1.48 -0.78 32.38
CA GLU A 600 2.49 -1.37 33.26
C GLU A 600 2.05 -2.74 33.82
N GLU A 601 0.82 -2.87 34.29
CA GLU A 601 0.28 -4.14 34.81
C GLU A 601 0.32 -5.24 33.74
N LYS A 602 -0.04 -4.91 32.49
CA LYS A 602 0.00 -5.84 31.35
C LYS A 602 1.41 -6.26 30.94
N ILE A 603 2.41 -5.39 31.12
CA ILE A 603 3.82 -5.72 30.88
C ILE A 603 4.36 -6.60 32.02
N LYS A 604 4.06 -6.26 33.28
CA LYS A 604 4.56 -6.98 34.45
C LYS A 604 4.20 -8.46 34.46
N ALA A 605 2.97 -8.78 34.07
CA ALA A 605 2.47 -10.16 34.02
C ALA A 605 3.28 -11.10 33.10
N THR A 606 4.20 -10.58 32.28
CA THR A 606 4.92 -11.36 31.28
C THR A 606 6.43 -11.12 31.29
N ALA A 607 6.89 -9.93 31.67
CA ALA A 607 8.33 -9.63 31.70
C ALA A 607 9.06 -10.19 32.93
N PHE A 608 8.35 -10.52 34.02
CA PHE A 608 8.97 -10.89 35.31
C PHE A 608 8.44 -12.19 35.92
N THR A 609 7.57 -12.92 35.25
CA THR A 609 7.10 -14.23 35.70
C THR A 609 8.17 -15.28 35.41
N GLU A 610 8.92 -15.70 36.43
CA GLU A 610 9.66 -16.96 36.40
C GLU A 610 8.63 -18.08 36.25
N LYS A 611 8.54 -18.69 35.05
CA LYS A 611 7.94 -20.02 34.95
C LYS A 611 8.89 -20.96 35.69
N LEU A 612 8.54 -21.31 36.93
CA LEU A 612 9.11 -22.45 37.64
C LEU A 612 8.86 -23.68 36.76
N ASP A 613 9.95 -24.37 36.41
CA ASP A 613 9.95 -25.61 35.62
C ASP A 613 9.02 -26.69 36.19
#